data_AF-A0A8B7A7W5-F1
#
_entry.id   AF-A0A8B7A7W5-F1
#
_cell.length_a   1.000
_cell.length_b   1.000
_cell.length_c   1.000
_cell.angle_alpha   90.00
_cell.angle_beta   90.00
_cell.angle_gamma   90.00
#
_symmetry.space_group_name_H-M   'P 1'
#
loop_
_entity.id
_entity.type
_entity.pdbx_description
1 polymer ?
#
loop_
_entity_poly.entity_id
_entity_poly.type
_entity_poly.pdbx_seq_one_letter_code
_entity_poly.pdbx_strand_id
1 'polypeptide(L)'
;MPGKAGSMGEAEAGVEESCAEEYGPEEYGREDSGAEESDPEESDAEESGAEADMEAGRLLPVLRSVNSCEPSQVIFCNRSPRVVLPVWLNFDGEPEPYPTLPPGMGRRIHSYLGHLWLFRDAGTYDGLLVNQTELFVPSLNVDGKPILATITLPVYTLKERCLQVVRSLVKPENYRRLDIVRSLYEDLEDHPNVRKDLERLTQEHIENQRMEEATKDVNGNLHA
;
A
#
# COMPACT_ATOMS: atom_id res chain seq x y z
N MET A 1 -10.54 -56.42 -19.75
CA MET A 1 -11.83 -56.59 -19.04
C MET A 1 -11.86 -58.01 -18.51
N PRO A 2 -12.25 -58.28 -17.25
CA PRO A 2 -12.95 -57.45 -16.25
C PRO A 2 -12.03 -57.08 -15.06
N GLY A 3 -12.34 -56.23 -14.08
CA GLY A 3 -13.50 -55.40 -13.77
C GLY A 3 -13.49 -55.03 -12.26
N LYS A 4 -13.78 -53.75 -11.95
CA LYS A 4 -14.26 -53.16 -10.67
C LYS A 4 -13.32 -53.20 -9.44
N ALA A 5 -13.46 -52.33 -8.44
CA ALA A 5 -13.93 -50.96 -8.23
C ALA A 5 -13.71 -50.71 -6.72
N GLY A 6 -13.29 -49.52 -6.30
CA GLY A 6 -13.21 -49.16 -4.88
C GLY A 6 -12.85 -47.70 -4.69
N SER A 7 -13.83 -46.91 -4.30
CA SER A 7 -13.77 -45.49 -3.91
C SER A 7 -13.85 -45.40 -2.39
N MET A 8 -13.01 -44.55 -1.78
CA MET A 8 -13.22 -43.77 -0.53
C MET A 8 -11.85 -43.10 -0.28
N GLY A 9 -11.66 -41.79 -0.18
CA GLY A 9 -12.46 -40.80 0.52
C GLY A 9 -11.56 -40.25 1.63
N GLU A 10 -10.61 -39.39 1.28
CA GLU A 10 -9.79 -38.64 2.25
C GLU A 10 -10.36 -37.23 2.33
N ALA A 11 -11.11 -36.99 3.40
CA ALA A 11 -11.49 -35.66 3.84
C ALA A 11 -10.46 -35.25 4.89
N GLU A 12 -9.50 -34.40 4.50
CA GLU A 12 -8.70 -33.67 5.48
C GLU A 12 -9.36 -32.31 5.70
N ALA A 13 -9.73 -32.09 6.96
CA ALA A 13 -10.30 -30.86 7.46
C ALA A 13 -9.29 -29.72 7.26
N GLY A 14 -9.70 -28.70 6.52
CA GLY A 14 -8.96 -27.45 6.40
C GLY A 14 -8.93 -26.76 7.76
N VAL A 15 -7.72 -26.66 8.31
CA VAL A 15 -7.42 -25.72 9.39
C VAL A 15 -7.42 -24.33 8.76
N GLU A 16 -8.34 -23.46 9.17
CA GLU A 16 -8.32 -22.05 8.80
C GLU A 16 -7.14 -21.38 9.52
N GLU A 17 -6.02 -21.29 8.82
CA GLU A 17 -4.84 -20.57 9.27
C GLU A 17 -5.01 -19.08 8.90
N SER A 18 -5.26 -18.26 9.91
CA SER A 18 -5.26 -16.79 9.80
C SER A 18 -3.85 -16.32 9.41
N CYS A 19 -3.68 -15.82 8.20
CA CYS A 19 -2.39 -15.49 7.58
C CYS A 19 -1.73 -14.18 8.07
N ALA A 20 -2.15 -13.66 9.23
CA ALA A 20 -1.58 -12.45 9.82
C ALA A 20 -0.55 -12.84 10.88
N GLU A 21 0.63 -13.30 10.46
CA GLU A 21 1.81 -13.22 11.33
C GLU A 21 2.26 -11.76 11.36
N GLU A 22 1.97 -11.09 12.47
CA GLU A 22 2.44 -9.76 12.81
C GLU A 22 3.95 -9.82 13.11
N TYR A 23 4.79 -9.37 12.18
CA TYR A 23 6.24 -9.30 12.41
C TYR A 23 6.63 -7.99 13.14
N GLY A 24 6.82 -8.09 14.46
CA GLY A 24 7.53 -7.11 15.30
C GLY A 24 9.01 -7.48 15.53
N PRO A 25 9.90 -6.53 15.87
CA PRO A 25 11.35 -6.71 15.80
C PRO A 25 11.93 -7.56 16.96
N GLU A 26 12.97 -8.33 16.64
CA GLU A 26 13.75 -9.15 17.57
C GLU A 26 14.54 -8.29 18.59
N GLU A 27 14.45 -8.64 19.88
CA GLU A 27 15.29 -8.12 20.96
C GLU A 27 16.01 -9.29 21.67
N TYR A 28 17.30 -9.09 21.93
CA TYR A 28 18.23 -10.10 22.46
C TYR A 28 18.44 -9.94 23.97
N GLY A 29 18.30 -11.06 24.70
CA GLY A 29 19.16 -11.50 25.80
C GLY A 29 19.07 -10.83 27.19
N ARG A 30 18.67 -11.61 28.21
CA ARG A 30 19.41 -11.75 29.50
C ARG A 30 18.92 -12.95 30.33
N GLU A 31 19.87 -13.58 31.03
CA GLU A 31 19.79 -14.85 31.78
C GLU A 31 19.21 -14.76 33.21
N ASP A 32 18.56 -15.88 33.58
CA ASP A 32 18.55 -16.68 34.84
C ASP A 32 17.87 -16.20 36.15
N SER A 33 16.87 -16.98 36.59
CA SER A 33 16.89 -17.84 37.81
C SER A 33 15.54 -17.95 38.54
N GLY A 34 15.22 -19.15 39.04
CA GLY A 34 14.35 -19.36 40.19
C GLY A 34 13.11 -20.24 39.95
N ALA A 35 13.22 -21.51 40.33
CA ALA A 35 12.14 -22.50 40.36
C ALA A 35 11.09 -22.21 41.45
N GLU A 36 9.85 -22.64 41.23
CA GLU A 36 9.10 -23.54 42.14
C GLU A 36 7.81 -24.03 41.48
N GLU A 37 7.47 -25.29 41.76
CA GLU A 37 6.40 -26.09 41.14
C GLU A 37 5.03 -25.86 41.80
N SER A 38 3.93 -26.06 41.05
CA SER A 38 2.67 -26.74 41.48
C SER A 38 1.60 -26.70 40.37
N ASP A 39 1.15 -27.88 39.92
CA ASP A 39 -0.06 -28.17 39.12
C ASP A 39 -1.17 -28.77 40.03
N PRO A 40 -2.41 -29.10 39.56
CA PRO A 40 -3.32 -28.36 38.68
C PRO A 40 -4.78 -28.34 39.26
N GLU A 41 -5.68 -27.46 38.80
CA GLU A 41 -7.14 -27.72 38.86
C GLU A 41 -7.86 -27.17 37.62
N GLU A 42 -8.66 -28.03 37.01
CA GLU A 42 -9.57 -27.78 35.89
C GLU A 42 -10.82 -26.98 36.33
N SER A 43 -11.36 -26.13 35.45
CA SER A 43 -12.71 -26.31 34.88
C SER A 43 -13.17 -25.06 34.10
N ASP A 44 -13.34 -25.25 32.79
CA ASP A 44 -14.50 -24.89 31.96
C ASP A 44 -15.18 -23.50 32.04
N ALA A 45 -14.96 -22.77 30.95
CA ALA A 45 -15.97 -22.40 29.95
C ALA A 45 -16.63 -20.99 29.99
N GLU A 46 -16.61 -20.42 28.77
CA GLU A 46 -17.47 -19.37 28.19
C GLU A 46 -17.17 -17.90 28.53
N GLU A 47 -16.20 -17.30 27.81
CA GLU A 47 -16.31 -15.89 27.40
C GLU A 47 -15.71 -15.70 26.01
N SER A 48 -16.52 -15.93 24.96
CA SER A 48 -16.20 -15.45 23.63
C SER A 48 -17.48 -15.08 22.90
N GLY A 49 -17.53 -13.85 22.39
CA GLY A 49 -18.53 -13.44 21.41
C GLY A 49 -19.32 -12.21 21.79
N ALA A 50 -18.70 -11.03 21.74
CA ALA A 50 -19.45 -9.78 21.53
C ALA A 50 -18.64 -8.58 21.01
N GLU A 51 -17.36 -8.71 20.62
CA GLU A 51 -16.58 -7.56 20.11
C GLU A 51 -16.44 -7.55 18.57
N ALA A 52 -17.13 -8.43 17.85
CA ALA A 52 -17.01 -8.54 16.39
C ALA A 52 -18.09 -7.80 15.58
N ASP A 53 -19.03 -7.08 16.21
CA ASP A 53 -20.23 -6.55 15.54
C ASP A 53 -20.49 -5.04 15.74
N MET A 54 -19.44 -4.22 15.90
CA MET A 54 -19.56 -2.74 15.93
C MET A 54 -18.72 -1.99 14.88
N GLU A 55 -18.47 -2.57 13.71
CA GLU A 55 -17.89 -1.82 12.56
C GLU A 55 -18.79 -1.88 11.31
N ALA A 56 -20.10 -2.05 11.49
CA ALA A 56 -21.07 -1.96 10.39
C ALA A 56 -21.49 -0.50 10.17
N GLY A 57 -20.66 0.28 9.45
CA GLY A 57 -21.07 1.62 9.01
C GLY A 57 -20.01 2.53 8.42
N ARG A 58 -18.72 2.22 8.51
CA ARG A 58 -17.70 3.02 7.79
C ARG A 58 -17.72 2.63 6.32
N LEU A 59 -18.06 3.60 5.47
CA LEU A 59 -17.85 3.45 4.02
C LEU A 59 -16.35 3.25 3.79
N LEU A 60 -15.98 2.08 3.28
CA LEU A 60 -14.59 1.75 3.01
C LEU A 60 -13.99 2.74 2.00
N PRO A 61 -12.77 3.25 2.21
CA PRO A 61 -12.14 4.19 1.28
C PRO A 61 -12.01 3.62 -0.12
N VAL A 62 -12.19 4.46 -1.14
CA VAL A 62 -12.11 4.05 -2.54
C VAL A 62 -10.74 3.47 -2.88
N LEU A 63 -9.67 4.13 -2.42
CA LEU A 63 -8.30 3.70 -2.59
C LEU A 63 -7.82 2.96 -1.34
N ARG A 64 -7.77 1.63 -1.43
CA ARG A 64 -7.26 0.75 -0.37
C ARG A 64 -6.79 -0.57 -0.98
N SER A 65 -6.01 -1.34 -0.24
CA SER A 65 -5.67 -2.70 -0.65
C SER A 65 -6.84 -3.66 -0.47
N VAL A 66 -6.90 -4.69 -1.32
CA VAL A 66 -7.80 -5.83 -1.14
C VAL A 66 -7.05 -6.96 -0.44
N ASN A 67 -7.64 -7.52 0.62
CA ASN A 67 -7.09 -8.70 1.28
C ASN A 67 -7.46 -9.98 0.49
N SER A 68 -6.73 -10.25 -0.59
CA SER A 68 -6.97 -11.40 -1.47
C SER A 68 -6.37 -12.71 -0.98
N CYS A 69 -5.39 -12.66 -0.06
CA CYS A 69 -4.54 -13.78 0.32
C CYS A 69 -3.80 -14.47 -0.86
N GLU A 70 -3.79 -13.86 -2.05
CA GLU A 70 -3.12 -14.40 -3.24
C GLU A 70 -1.73 -13.76 -3.38
N PRO A 71 -0.63 -14.51 -3.14
CA PRO A 71 0.71 -13.94 -3.16
C PRO A 71 1.11 -13.50 -4.58
N SER A 72 1.75 -12.34 -4.65
CA SER A 72 2.32 -11.76 -5.86
C SER A 72 3.75 -11.29 -5.61
N GLN A 73 4.70 -11.93 -6.28
CA GLN A 73 6.09 -11.54 -6.22
C GLN A 73 6.33 -10.27 -7.06
N VAL A 74 6.83 -9.23 -6.41
CA VAL A 74 7.17 -7.95 -7.05
C VAL A 74 8.65 -7.65 -6.89
N ILE A 75 9.24 -6.96 -7.86
CA ILE A 75 10.54 -6.31 -7.72
C ILE A 75 10.35 -4.81 -7.90
N PHE A 76 10.57 -4.06 -6.83
CA PHE A 76 10.68 -2.60 -6.90
C PHE A 76 12.05 -2.26 -7.48
N CYS A 77 12.08 -1.46 -8.54
CA CYS A 77 13.29 -1.04 -9.24
C CYS A 77 13.38 0.48 -9.23
N ASN A 78 14.24 1.05 -8.39
CA ASN A 78 14.45 2.49 -8.35
C ASN A 78 15.35 2.92 -9.51
N ARG A 79 14.75 3.48 -10.56
CA ARG A 79 15.44 4.11 -11.69
C ARG A 79 15.44 5.64 -11.60
N SER A 80 15.15 6.17 -10.41
CA SER A 80 15.22 7.60 -10.12
C SER A 80 16.53 7.94 -9.38
N PRO A 81 16.94 9.22 -9.38
CA PRO A 81 18.07 9.68 -8.57
C PRO A 81 17.71 9.91 -7.09
N ARG A 82 16.46 9.65 -6.68
CA ARG A 82 15.97 9.90 -5.32
C ARG A 82 16.11 8.65 -4.45
N VAL A 83 16.24 8.83 -3.14
CA VAL A 83 16.00 7.74 -2.18
C VAL A 83 14.49 7.55 -2.10
N VAL A 84 14.00 6.37 -2.48
CA VAL A 84 12.57 6.10 -2.57
C VAL A 84 12.05 5.58 -1.24
N LEU A 85 10.91 6.10 -0.80
CA LEU A 85 10.06 5.55 0.24
C LEU A 85 8.85 4.87 -0.43
N PRO A 86 8.80 3.53 -0.49
CA PRO A 86 7.58 2.82 -0.85
C PRO A 86 6.53 3.01 0.25
N VAL A 87 5.29 3.21 -0.14
CA VAL A 87 4.15 3.36 0.77
C VAL A 87 3.06 2.41 0.31
N TRP A 88 2.69 1.48 1.18
CA TRP A 88 1.55 0.59 0.99
C TRP A 88 0.30 1.28 1.53
N LEU A 89 -0.82 1.18 0.83
CA LEU A 89 -2.11 1.54 1.41
C LEU A 89 -2.71 0.30 2.02
N ASN A 90 -2.91 0.27 3.33
CA ASN A 90 -3.44 -0.91 3.99
C ASN A 90 -4.92 -1.17 3.62
N PHE A 91 -5.56 -2.12 4.29
CA PHE A 91 -6.94 -2.49 4.01
C PHE A 91 -7.95 -1.40 4.35
N ASP A 92 -7.57 -0.44 5.20
CA ASP A 92 -8.35 0.75 5.54
C ASP A 92 -7.98 1.97 4.68
N GLY A 93 -7.07 1.82 3.72
CA GLY A 93 -6.59 2.92 2.86
C GLY A 93 -5.60 3.87 3.55
N GLU A 94 -5.13 3.54 4.76
CA GLU A 94 -4.14 4.34 5.47
C GLU A 94 -2.71 4.03 4.93
N PRO A 95 -1.86 5.06 4.78
CA PRO A 95 -0.53 4.90 4.19
C PRO A 95 0.50 4.36 5.20
N GLU A 96 1.07 3.20 4.89
CA GLU A 96 2.08 2.52 5.68
C GLU A 96 3.46 2.55 4.98
N PRO A 97 4.47 3.19 5.58
CA PRO A 97 5.80 3.29 4.99
C PRO A 97 6.57 1.97 5.07
N TYR A 98 7.26 1.63 3.99
CA TYR A 98 8.17 0.48 3.91
C TYR A 98 9.64 0.94 3.90
N PRO A 99 10.62 0.03 4.15
CA PRO A 99 12.02 0.41 4.17
C PRO A 99 12.48 1.05 2.86
N THR A 100 13.28 2.10 2.95
CA THR A 100 13.67 2.91 1.80
C THR A 100 14.53 2.15 0.79
N LEU A 101 14.52 2.61 -0.46
CA LEU A 101 15.25 2.03 -1.59
C LEU A 101 16.20 3.08 -2.20
N PRO A 102 17.54 2.88 -2.10
CA PRO A 102 18.51 3.80 -2.66
C PRO A 102 18.41 3.96 -4.19
N PRO A 103 18.94 5.05 -4.77
CA PRO A 103 19.01 5.25 -6.21
C PRO A 103 19.68 4.07 -6.93
N GLY A 104 19.09 3.63 -8.05
CA GLY A 104 19.64 2.55 -8.88
C GLY A 104 19.50 1.13 -8.30
N MET A 105 18.95 0.98 -7.09
CA MET A 105 18.76 -0.33 -6.46
C MET A 105 17.38 -0.93 -6.78
N GLY A 106 17.30 -2.25 -6.67
CA GLY A 106 16.05 -2.98 -6.69
C GLY A 106 15.88 -3.88 -5.46
N ARG A 107 14.64 -4.13 -5.05
CA ARG A 107 14.31 -5.01 -3.93
C ARG A 107 13.13 -5.92 -4.30
N ARG A 108 13.26 -7.21 -3.98
CA ARG A 108 12.16 -8.18 -4.03
C ARG A 108 11.20 -7.92 -2.87
N ILE A 109 9.91 -7.86 -3.16
CA ILE A 109 8.83 -7.66 -2.21
C ILE A 109 7.84 -8.81 -2.39
N HIS A 110 7.41 -9.38 -1.27
CA HIS A 110 6.26 -10.28 -1.22
C HIS A 110 5.04 -9.40 -0.96
N SER A 111 4.24 -9.18 -2.00
CA SER A 111 2.98 -8.45 -1.92
C SER A 111 1.84 -9.42 -2.24
N TYR A 112 0.60 -8.93 -2.24
CA TYR A 112 -0.56 -9.72 -2.65
C TYR A 112 -1.32 -9.06 -3.80
N LEU A 113 -2.10 -9.86 -4.52
CA LEU A 113 -2.98 -9.39 -5.59
C LEU A 113 -3.94 -8.32 -5.04
N GLY A 114 -4.04 -7.18 -5.72
CA GLY A 114 -4.93 -6.09 -5.30
C GLY A 114 -4.36 -5.20 -4.19
N HIS A 115 -3.12 -5.41 -3.75
CA HIS A 115 -2.44 -4.44 -2.89
C HIS A 115 -2.14 -3.14 -3.66
N LEU A 116 -2.23 -2.01 -2.98
CA LEU A 116 -2.07 -0.69 -3.60
C LEU A 116 -0.83 0.00 -3.06
N TRP A 117 0.04 0.42 -3.98
CA TRP A 117 1.34 1.02 -3.66
C TRP A 117 1.52 2.37 -4.33
N LEU A 118 2.20 3.29 -3.64
CA LEU A 118 2.72 4.54 -4.19
C LEU A 118 4.15 4.77 -3.72
N PHE A 119 4.87 5.65 -4.40
CA PHE A 119 6.30 5.84 -4.16
C PHE A 119 6.63 7.32 -4.01
N ARG A 120 7.41 7.64 -2.98
CA ARG A 120 7.78 9.02 -2.63
C ARG A 120 9.28 9.19 -2.54
N ASP A 121 9.76 10.41 -2.68
CA ASP A 121 11.06 10.78 -2.14
C ASP A 121 11.03 10.66 -0.61
N ALA A 122 11.99 9.94 -0.03
CA ALA A 122 12.01 9.68 1.41
C ALA A 122 12.29 10.92 2.27
N GLY A 123 12.92 11.96 1.71
CA GLY A 123 13.24 13.20 2.43
C GLY A 123 12.22 14.31 2.21
N THR A 124 11.63 14.40 1.02
CA THR A 124 10.74 15.53 0.64
C THR A 124 9.29 15.15 0.43
N TYR A 125 8.97 13.85 0.42
CA TYR A 125 7.66 13.32 0.03
C TYR A 125 7.21 13.70 -1.40
N ASP A 126 8.13 14.16 -2.25
CA ASP A 126 7.86 14.41 -3.67
C ASP A 126 7.29 13.13 -4.32
N GLY A 127 6.21 13.25 -5.08
CA GLY A 127 5.58 12.11 -5.76
C GLY A 127 6.48 11.54 -6.85
N LEU A 128 6.66 10.22 -6.87
CA LEU A 128 7.36 9.49 -7.92
C LEU A 128 6.38 8.62 -8.70
N LEU A 129 6.73 8.31 -9.95
CA LEU A 129 5.93 7.42 -10.78
C LEU A 129 6.45 6.00 -10.68
N VAL A 130 5.53 5.05 -10.77
CA VAL A 130 5.80 3.63 -10.90
C VAL A 130 5.15 3.14 -12.19
N ASN A 131 5.94 2.55 -13.09
CA ASN A 131 5.46 2.12 -14.41
C ASN A 131 4.70 3.24 -15.18
N GLN A 132 5.14 4.49 -15.02
CA GLN A 132 4.52 5.70 -15.59
C GLN A 132 3.15 6.09 -15.02
N THR A 133 2.74 5.51 -13.90
CA THR A 133 1.51 5.85 -13.15
C THR A 133 1.83 6.22 -11.71
N GLU A 134 0.88 6.82 -11.00
CA GLU A 134 1.06 7.21 -9.58
C GLU A 134 0.87 6.03 -8.61
N LEU A 135 -0.01 5.11 -8.98
CA LEU A 135 -0.34 3.91 -8.21
C LEU A 135 0.17 2.67 -8.91
N PHE A 136 0.58 1.68 -8.13
CA PHE A 136 0.95 0.34 -8.58
C PHE A 136 0.09 -0.70 -7.87
N VAL A 137 -0.48 -1.61 -8.66
CA VAL A 137 -1.24 -2.76 -8.17
C VAL A 137 -0.55 -4.03 -8.69
N PRO A 138 -0.03 -4.91 -7.81
CA PRO A 138 0.46 -6.20 -8.21
C PRO A 138 -0.66 -7.03 -8.86
N SER A 139 -0.35 -7.65 -9.98
CA SER A 139 -1.18 -8.68 -10.63
C SER A 139 -0.64 -10.08 -10.31
N LEU A 140 -1.24 -11.12 -10.90
CA LEU A 140 -0.73 -12.48 -10.77
C LEU A 140 0.58 -12.66 -11.55
N ASN A 141 1.51 -13.43 -10.99
CA ASN A 141 2.76 -13.78 -11.66
C ASN A 141 2.49 -14.73 -12.83
N VAL A 142 2.79 -14.30 -14.05
CA VAL A 142 2.72 -15.14 -15.25
C VAL A 142 4.05 -15.90 -15.40
N ASP A 143 3.98 -17.22 -15.61
CA ASP A 143 5.14 -18.11 -15.75
C ASP A 143 6.15 -18.05 -14.58
N GLY A 144 5.69 -17.75 -13.37
CA GLY A 144 6.55 -17.58 -12.19
C GLY A 144 7.48 -16.37 -12.25
N LYS A 145 7.27 -15.45 -13.20
CA LYS A 145 8.09 -14.23 -13.31
C LYS A 145 7.56 -13.15 -12.36
N PRO A 146 8.45 -12.50 -11.60
CA PRO A 146 8.05 -11.40 -10.73
C PRO A 146 7.62 -10.19 -11.56
N ILE A 147 6.68 -9.41 -11.03
CA ILE A 147 6.22 -8.18 -11.64
C ILE A 147 7.22 -7.07 -11.32
N LEU A 148 7.61 -6.29 -12.33
CA LEU A 148 8.50 -5.16 -12.15
C LEU A 148 7.70 -3.90 -11.84
N ALA A 149 8.01 -3.25 -10.72
CA ALA A 149 7.55 -1.91 -10.40
C ALA A 149 8.73 -0.95 -10.65
N THR A 150 8.77 -0.36 -11.85
CA THR A 150 9.85 0.55 -12.26
C THR A 150 9.55 1.95 -11.78
N ILE A 151 10.28 2.41 -10.77
CA ILE A 151 10.09 3.72 -10.14
C ILE A 151 10.95 4.75 -10.88
N THR A 152 10.34 5.85 -11.32
CA THR A 152 10.97 6.90 -12.12
C THR A 152 10.61 8.29 -11.60
N LEU A 153 11.51 9.25 -11.84
CA LEU A 153 11.23 10.66 -11.61
C LEU A 153 10.20 11.15 -12.65
N PRO A 154 9.06 11.73 -12.27
CA PRO A 154 8.17 12.37 -13.23
C PRO A 154 8.84 13.60 -13.85
N VAL A 155 8.32 14.01 -15.00
CA VAL A 155 8.62 15.34 -15.56
C VAL A 155 7.78 16.36 -14.79
N TYR A 156 8.31 16.85 -13.67
CA TYR A 156 7.67 17.92 -12.91
C TYR A 156 7.51 19.17 -13.76
N THR A 157 6.47 19.96 -13.47
CA THR A 157 6.37 21.31 -14.01
C THR A 157 7.58 22.14 -13.56
N LEU A 158 7.95 23.15 -14.36
CA LEU A 158 9.05 24.04 -13.98
C LEU A 158 8.77 24.74 -12.63
N LYS A 159 7.51 25.11 -12.37
CA LYS A 159 7.08 25.68 -11.09
C LYS A 159 7.40 24.72 -9.94
N GLU A 160 6.92 23.48 -10.00
CA GLU A 160 7.13 22.50 -8.94
C GLU A 160 8.62 22.18 -8.74
N ARG A 161 9.38 22.06 -9.83
CA ARG A 161 10.82 21.82 -9.72
C ARG A 161 11.55 22.97 -9.03
N CYS A 162 11.18 24.22 -9.32
CA CYS A 162 11.73 25.37 -8.62
C CYS A 162 11.36 25.36 -7.13
N LEU A 163 10.11 25.04 -6.78
CA LEU A 163 9.69 24.92 -5.37
C LEU A 163 10.51 23.87 -4.62
N GLN A 164 10.70 22.68 -5.20
CA GLN A 164 11.55 21.62 -4.64
C GLN A 164 12.98 22.12 -4.34
N VAL A 165 13.58 22.85 -5.29
CA VAL A 165 14.94 23.40 -5.11
C VAL A 165 14.95 24.45 -4.01
N VAL A 166 14.00 25.38 -3.98
CA VAL A 166 13.93 26.42 -2.94
C VAL A 166 13.72 25.80 -1.56
N ARG A 167 12.82 24.82 -1.41
CA ARG A 167 12.59 24.08 -0.16
C ARG A 167 13.85 23.37 0.34
N SER A 168 14.73 22.92 -0.57
CA SER A 168 16.01 22.29 -0.18
C SER A 168 17.09 23.28 0.28
N LEU A 169 16.98 24.56 -0.08
CA LEU A 169 17.99 25.58 0.19
C LEU A 169 17.60 26.54 1.31
N VAL A 170 16.30 26.74 1.54
CA VAL A 170 15.76 27.73 2.47
C VAL A 170 14.97 27.01 3.55
N LYS A 171 15.20 27.37 4.82
CA LYS A 171 14.39 26.84 5.92
C LYS A 171 12.95 27.40 5.87
N PRO A 172 11.92 26.63 6.28
CA PRO A 172 10.53 27.08 6.24
C PRO A 172 10.27 28.44 6.92
N GLU A 173 10.93 28.68 8.06
CA GLU A 173 10.80 29.96 8.80
C GLU A 173 11.24 31.19 7.99
N ASN A 174 12.02 30.99 6.92
CA ASN A 174 12.56 32.06 6.09
C ASN A 174 11.83 32.22 4.74
N TYR A 175 10.83 31.38 4.41
CA TYR A 175 10.13 31.49 3.12
C TYR A 175 9.54 32.88 2.89
N ARG A 176 8.89 33.45 3.90
CA ARG A 176 8.26 34.79 3.83
C ARG A 176 9.26 35.97 3.80
N ARG A 177 10.56 35.68 3.87
CA ARG A 177 11.64 36.68 3.76
C ARG A 177 12.25 36.73 2.35
N LEU A 178 11.89 35.79 1.47
CA LEU A 178 12.34 35.77 0.09
C LEU A 178 11.71 36.94 -0.68
N ASP A 179 12.46 37.60 -1.55
CA ASP A 179 11.94 38.69 -2.38
C ASP A 179 11.22 38.14 -3.62
N ILE A 180 10.04 37.53 -3.40
CA ILE A 180 9.21 36.91 -4.42
C ILE A 180 7.73 37.31 -4.26
N VAL A 181 6.92 37.01 -5.29
CA VAL A 181 5.48 37.31 -5.26
C VAL A 181 4.79 36.56 -4.11
N ARG A 182 3.87 37.25 -3.41
CA ARG A 182 3.21 36.74 -2.20
C ARG A 182 2.55 35.37 -2.36
N SER A 183 1.94 35.09 -3.51
CA SER A 183 1.30 33.79 -3.77
C SER A 183 2.29 32.63 -3.75
N LEU A 184 3.57 32.86 -4.07
CA LEU A 184 4.60 31.82 -4.05
C LEU A 184 5.01 31.42 -2.62
N TYR A 185 4.70 32.23 -1.60
CA TYR A 185 4.92 31.82 -0.21
C TYR A 185 3.99 30.66 0.16
N GLU A 186 2.72 30.76 -0.21
CA GLU A 186 1.72 29.71 0.01
C GLU A 186 2.11 28.44 -0.76
N ASP A 187 2.56 28.59 -2.01
CA ASP A 187 3.08 27.47 -2.80
C ASP A 187 4.30 26.80 -2.12
N LEU A 188 5.23 27.57 -1.51
CA LEU A 188 6.39 27.01 -0.82
C LEU A 188 6.02 26.29 0.48
N GLU A 189 5.08 26.88 1.24
CA GLU A 189 4.56 26.35 2.51
C GLU A 189 3.75 25.07 2.30
N ASP A 190 3.09 24.92 1.14
CA ASP A 190 2.34 23.72 0.78
C ASP A 190 3.25 22.57 0.30
N HIS A 191 3.80 21.81 1.26
CA HIS A 191 4.70 20.70 0.98
C HIS A 191 3.96 19.46 0.41
N PRO A 192 4.64 18.63 -0.39
CA PRO A 192 4.08 17.36 -0.85
C PRO A 192 3.58 16.50 0.32
N ASN A 193 2.39 15.91 0.17
CA ASN A 193 1.76 15.15 1.23
C ASN A 193 0.98 13.96 0.63
N VAL A 194 1.22 12.76 1.16
CA VAL A 194 0.59 11.54 0.68
C VAL A 194 -0.93 11.61 0.78
N ARG A 195 -1.49 12.10 1.89
CA ARG A 195 -2.94 12.17 2.10
C ARG A 195 -3.62 13.11 1.11
N LYS A 196 -3.04 14.29 0.83
CA LYS A 196 -3.55 15.21 -0.20
C LYS A 196 -3.63 14.56 -1.58
N ASP A 197 -2.60 13.79 -1.93
CA ASP A 197 -2.60 13.08 -3.20
C ASP A 197 -3.60 11.92 -3.22
N LEU A 198 -3.81 11.21 -2.10
CA LEU A 198 -4.85 10.18 -2.01
C LEU A 198 -6.25 10.77 -2.17
N GLU A 199 -6.52 11.94 -1.58
CA GLU A 199 -7.78 12.67 -1.75
C GLU A 199 -8.00 13.04 -3.22
N ARG A 200 -6.99 13.62 -3.88
CA ARG A 200 -7.04 13.96 -5.31
C ARG A 200 -7.28 12.71 -6.17
N LEU A 201 -6.49 11.65 -5.98
CA LEU A 201 -6.59 10.41 -6.75
C LEU A 201 -7.94 9.71 -6.54
N THR A 202 -8.50 9.79 -5.32
CA THR A 202 -9.84 9.28 -5.02
C THR A 202 -10.89 10.03 -5.82
N GLN A 203 -10.80 11.37 -5.86
CA GLN A 203 -11.74 12.20 -6.61
C GLN A 203 -11.65 11.92 -8.11
N GLU A 204 -10.44 11.84 -8.67
CA GLU A 204 -10.20 11.49 -10.08
C GLU A 204 -10.76 10.10 -10.41
N HIS A 205 -10.63 9.12 -9.51
CA HIS A 205 -11.18 7.78 -9.70
C HIS A 205 -12.72 7.79 -9.76
N ILE A 206 -13.36 8.48 -8.83
CA ILE A 206 -14.84 8.60 -8.80
C ILE A 206 -15.34 9.30 -10.06
N GLU A 207 -14.68 10.37 -10.50
CA GLU A 207 -15.05 11.10 -11.73
C GLU A 207 -14.91 10.21 -12.96
N ASN A 208 -13.81 9.47 -13.09
CA ASN A 208 -13.60 8.55 -14.20
C ASN A 208 -14.65 7.43 -14.25
N GLN A 209 -15.01 6.84 -13.11
CA GLN A 209 -16.08 5.83 -13.04
C GLN A 209 -17.43 6.39 -13.53
N ARG A 210 -17.81 7.58 -13.06
CA ARG A 210 -19.07 8.23 -13.48
C ARG A 210 -19.11 8.54 -14.97
N MET A 211 -17.97 8.92 -15.55
CA MET A 211 -17.85 9.18 -16.99
C MET A 211 -17.96 7.89 -17.80
N GLU A 212 -17.35 6.79 -17.34
CA GLU A 212 -17.46 5.48 -18.01
C GLU A 212 -18.90 4.96 -18.01
N GLU A 213 -19.62 5.09 -16.91
CA GLU A 213 -21.04 4.70 -16.81
C GLU A 213 -21.91 5.51 -17.78
N ALA A 214 -21.73 6.84 -17.82
CA ALA A 214 -22.46 7.71 -18.75
C ALA A 214 -22.21 7.37 -20.23
N THR A 215 -20.99 6.96 -20.60
CA THR A 215 -20.69 6.54 -21.98
C THR A 215 -21.32 5.20 -22.36
N LYS A 216 -21.47 4.27 -21.40
CA LYS A 216 -22.16 2.99 -21.63
C LYS A 216 -23.66 3.19 -21.84
N ASP A 217 -24.29 4.10 -21.09
CA ASP A 217 -25.72 4.41 -21.23
C ASP A 217 -26.05 5.07 -22.58
N VAL A 218 -25.16 5.92 -23.10
CA VAL A 218 -25.34 6.53 -24.43
C VAL A 218 -25.20 5.49 -25.55
N ASN A 219 -24.24 4.57 -25.45
CA ASN A 219 -24.06 3.51 -26.45
C ASN A 219 -25.13 2.41 -26.39
N GLY A 220 -25.72 2.16 -25.22
CA GLY A 220 -26.84 1.23 -25.06
C GLY A 220 -28.13 1.69 -25.74
N ASN A 221 -28.29 3.00 -25.96
CA ASN A 221 -29.49 3.59 -26.57
C ASN A 221 -29.47 3.69 -28.11
N LEU A 222 -28.37 3.31 -28.77
CA LEU A 222 -28.28 3.27 -30.25
C LEU A 222 -28.64 1.90 -30.86
N HIS A 223 -28.94 0.90 -30.05
CA HIS A 223 -29.24 -0.48 -30.49
C HIS A 223 -30.69 -0.94 -30.22
N ALA A 224 -31.60 -0.02 -29.90
CA ALA A 224 -33.03 -0.28 -29.73
C ALA A 224 -33.86 0.25 -30.90
#